data_AF-A0A926GUL3-F1
#
_entry.id   AF-A0A926GUL3-F1
#
_cell.length_a   1.000
_cell.length_b   1.000
_cell.length_c   1.000
_cell.angle_alpha   90.00
_cell.angle_beta   90.00
_cell.angle_gamma   90.00
#
_symmetry.space_group_name_H-M   'P 1'
#
loop_
_entity.id
_entity.type
_entity.pdbx_description
1 polymer ?
#
loop_
_entity_poly.entity_id
_entity_poly.type
_entity_poly.pdbx_seq_one_letter_code
_entity_poly.pdbx_strand_id
1 'polypeptide(L)'
;DTGETYFDPTEPAADRSPVVANEFAPVSQTDGANTTADTSPLPPLVTNEFAPALIALELATFALLACLLTFVNRFLGRFVPLDDLPKIGEHLLASVYFAGLLYALMRMTRAAALLTVSAPTLLIMGLALAAPMGAVLFSERAQIAAPAWLILTAGNLFLPVGVALIGTAVGRIIRHPNTLLAAAGFAIFFDIVVVTMGTVAVLTQTGSQLISAVSVGAGVALPQSSEKTWAIITGVTIGPADVLFLSVFFASIYLLRLEGAATFRWVFGLLLLALLEVEWVGLPVPALAPMGIAVLVANAKHARFTAQEKRDLKIGAVFAAVCAGIIVYQARAYGLREAARQLAEQKRRIGWEDIAPVGAAKIYVIMQILPDSRAQKAGLRAGDVVKTINGVPPADLAKEGKLPDVLKNAAQTGVTLSIKSGDQPKARDVVFAPVRD
;
A
#
# COMPACT_ATOMS: atom_id res chain seq x y z
N ASP A 1 21.00 39.21 48.38
CA ASP A 1 20.21 38.00 48.68
C ASP A 1 20.78 36.78 47.96
N THR A 2 21.83 36.24 48.57
CA THR A 2 22.50 34.99 48.19
C THR A 2 22.30 34.02 49.34
N GLY A 3 21.43 33.03 49.16
CA GLY A 3 21.15 32.00 50.15
C GLY A 3 22.01 30.77 49.92
N GLU A 4 23.05 30.61 50.71
CA GLU A 4 23.84 29.38 50.83
C GLU A 4 23.13 28.42 51.79
N THR A 5 22.89 27.18 51.35
CA THR A 5 22.47 26.08 52.23
C THR A 5 23.69 25.29 52.70
N TYR A 6 23.89 25.33 54.01
CA TYR A 6 24.92 24.64 54.79
C TYR A 6 24.73 23.12 54.75
N PHE A 7 25.80 22.37 54.43
CA PHE A 7 25.82 20.91 54.41
C PHE A 7 26.48 20.41 55.70
N ASP A 8 25.76 19.62 56.51
CA ASP A 8 26.24 19.02 57.75
C ASP A 8 26.84 17.62 57.47
N PRO A 9 28.15 17.39 57.71
CA PRO A 9 28.83 16.15 57.33
C PRO A 9 28.91 15.08 58.44
N THR A 10 27.98 15.05 59.41
CA THR A 10 28.11 14.15 60.58
C THR A 10 27.16 12.95 60.65
N GLU A 11 26.63 12.46 59.53
CA GLU A 11 25.81 11.23 59.52
C GLU A 11 26.65 9.98 59.18
N PRO A 12 26.73 8.96 60.07
CA PRO A 12 27.50 7.75 59.82
C PRO A 12 26.81 6.83 58.80
N ALA A 13 27.62 6.27 57.91
CA ALA A 13 27.21 5.36 56.83
C ALA A 13 26.52 4.09 57.36
N ALA A 14 25.19 4.10 57.37
CA ALA A 14 24.37 2.92 57.61
C ALA A 14 24.15 2.14 56.31
N ASP A 15 24.73 0.94 56.29
CA ASP A 15 24.34 -0.29 55.60
C ASP A 15 23.23 -0.17 54.53
N ARG A 16 23.64 -0.11 53.26
CA ARG A 16 22.75 -0.18 52.10
C ARG A 16 22.66 -1.62 51.59
N SER A 17 21.71 -2.38 52.13
CA SER A 17 21.14 -3.54 51.44
C SER A 17 20.23 -3.06 50.30
N PRO A 18 20.23 -3.68 49.10
CA PRO A 18 19.42 -3.24 47.97
C PRO A 18 17.96 -3.67 48.16
N VAL A 19 17.15 -2.78 48.75
CA VAL A 19 15.69 -2.89 48.72
C VAL A 19 15.20 -2.30 47.40
N VAL A 20 14.77 -3.19 46.49
CA VAL A 20 14.00 -2.84 45.30
C VAL A 20 12.61 -2.40 45.75
N ALA A 21 12.42 -1.09 45.96
CA ALA A 21 11.14 -0.49 46.27
C ALA A 21 10.47 0.02 44.98
N ASN A 22 9.46 -0.74 44.52
CA ASN A 22 8.35 -0.19 43.77
C ASN A 22 7.47 0.58 44.76
N GLU A 23 7.50 1.91 44.71
CA GLU A 23 6.60 2.74 45.51
C GLU A 23 6.08 3.92 44.68
N PHE A 24 5.04 3.66 43.89
CA PHE A 24 4.11 4.70 43.45
C PHE A 24 2.98 4.73 44.48
N ALA A 25 3.05 5.68 45.40
CA ALA A 25 1.98 5.98 46.34
C ALA A 25 0.76 6.58 45.58
N PRO A 26 -0.48 6.11 45.83
CA PRO A 26 -1.67 6.74 45.28
C PRO A 26 -2.01 8.02 46.06
N VAL A 27 -2.24 9.09 45.30
CA VAL A 27 -2.83 10.35 45.77
C VAL A 27 -4.24 10.06 46.30
N SER A 28 -4.49 10.34 47.58
CA SER A 28 -5.83 10.25 48.17
C SER A 28 -6.69 11.39 47.64
N GLN A 29 -7.63 11.07 46.74
CA GLN A 29 -8.65 11.99 46.28
C GLN A 29 -9.92 11.76 47.12
N THR A 30 -10.28 12.77 47.89
CA THR A 30 -11.45 12.80 48.77
C THR A 30 -12.75 12.97 47.98
N ASP A 31 -13.68 12.06 48.26
CA ASP A 31 -15.14 12.18 48.35
C ASP A 31 -15.93 12.93 47.27
N GLY A 32 -16.62 12.15 46.44
CA GLY A 32 -17.75 12.61 45.62
C GLY A 32 -18.37 11.52 44.75
N ALA A 33 -19.34 10.79 45.32
CA ALA A 33 -20.26 9.83 44.68
C ALA A 33 -19.67 8.46 44.25
N ASN A 34 -19.81 7.49 45.16
CA ASN A 34 -19.54 6.06 45.02
C ASN A 34 -20.37 5.38 43.92
N THR A 35 -19.80 5.28 42.72
CA THR A 35 -19.90 4.05 41.91
C THR A 35 -18.54 3.38 41.99
N THR A 36 -18.37 2.46 42.93
CA THR A 36 -17.19 1.60 43.06
C THR A 36 -17.07 0.75 41.80
N ALA A 37 -16.42 1.30 40.78
CA ALA A 37 -15.92 0.54 39.65
C ALA A 37 -14.91 -0.46 40.23
N ASP A 38 -15.34 -1.72 40.30
CA ASP A 38 -14.56 -2.85 40.76
C ASP A 38 -13.23 -2.90 39.97
N THR A 39 -12.16 -2.38 40.57
CA THR A 39 -10.79 -2.41 40.03
C THR A 39 -10.10 -3.71 40.39
N SER A 40 -10.84 -4.81 40.59
CA SER A 40 -10.21 -6.10 40.82
C SER A 40 -9.27 -6.41 39.64
N PRO A 41 -7.99 -6.74 39.93
CA PRO A 41 -7.00 -7.01 38.89
C PRO A 41 -7.55 -8.11 37.99
N LEU A 42 -7.61 -7.82 36.68
CA LEU A 42 -8.09 -8.77 35.68
C LEU A 42 -7.43 -10.14 35.94
N PRO A 43 -8.21 -11.23 36.04
CA PRO A 43 -7.67 -12.54 36.35
C PRO A 43 -6.52 -12.84 35.37
N PRO A 44 -5.37 -13.32 35.87
CA PRO A 44 -4.19 -13.55 35.06
C PRO A 44 -4.61 -14.37 33.83
N LEU A 45 -4.22 -13.88 32.63
CA LEU A 45 -4.42 -14.60 31.38
C LEU A 45 -3.82 -16.00 31.56
N VAL A 46 -4.70 -17.00 31.70
CA VAL A 46 -4.43 -18.45 31.56
C VAL A 46 -3.11 -18.91 32.19
N THR A 47 -3.20 -19.63 33.31
CA THR A 47 -2.05 -20.35 33.89
C THR A 47 -1.26 -21.08 32.80
N ASN A 48 0.03 -20.72 32.70
CA ASN A 48 0.95 -20.84 31.55
C ASN A 48 1.13 -22.23 30.89
N GLU A 49 0.55 -23.31 31.43
CA GLU A 49 0.90 -24.68 31.01
C GLU A 49 0.49 -25.00 29.56
N PHE A 50 -0.60 -24.40 29.05
CA PHE A 50 -1.08 -24.65 27.69
C PHE A 50 -0.62 -23.63 26.64
N ALA A 51 0.08 -22.57 27.05
CA ALA A 51 0.50 -21.51 26.14
C ALA A 51 1.43 -22.01 25.00
N PRO A 52 2.43 -22.87 25.24
CA PRO A 52 3.35 -23.32 24.19
C PRO A 52 2.64 -24.13 23.09
N ALA A 53 1.72 -25.02 23.47
CA ALA A 53 0.97 -25.85 22.53
C ALA A 53 0.05 -25.00 21.64
N LEU A 54 -0.62 -23.99 22.23
CA LEU A 54 -1.46 -23.07 21.47
C LEU A 54 -0.62 -22.22 20.49
N ILE A 55 0.53 -21.69 20.94
CA ILE A 55 1.44 -20.93 20.07
C ILE A 55 1.92 -21.80 18.91
N ALA A 56 2.33 -23.04 19.18
CA ALA A 56 2.77 -23.98 18.16
C ALA A 56 1.66 -24.28 17.13
N LEU A 57 0.41 -24.45 17.58
CA LEU A 57 -0.73 -24.66 16.71
C LEU A 57 -1.03 -23.43 15.82
N GLU A 58 -1.00 -22.23 16.38
CA GLU A 58 -1.24 -20.98 15.64
C GLU A 58 -0.14 -20.76 14.58
N LEU A 59 1.13 -21.01 14.94
CA LEU A 59 2.26 -20.95 14.00
C LEU A 59 2.19 -22.03 12.91
N ALA A 60 1.85 -23.27 13.26
CA ALA A 60 1.68 -24.36 12.31
C ALA A 60 0.54 -24.05 11.33
N THR A 61 -0.59 -23.53 11.83
CA THR A 61 -1.73 -23.12 11.00
C THR A 61 -1.34 -21.99 10.05
N PHE A 62 -0.63 -20.98 10.55
CA PHE A 62 -0.10 -19.91 9.71
C PHE A 62 0.84 -20.45 8.62
N ALA A 63 1.81 -21.30 8.99
CA ALA A 63 2.77 -21.85 8.05
C ALA A 63 2.09 -22.70 6.96
N LEU A 64 1.14 -23.55 7.33
CA LEU A 64 0.36 -24.35 6.38
C LEU A 64 -0.44 -23.45 5.43
N LEU A 65 -1.10 -22.42 5.94
CA LEU A 65 -1.89 -21.51 5.12
C LEU A 65 -1.00 -20.67 4.21
N ALA A 66 0.13 -20.16 4.70
CA ALA A 66 1.11 -19.42 3.90
C ALA A 66 1.68 -20.29 2.78
N CYS A 67 2.03 -21.55 3.06
CA CYS A 67 2.44 -22.53 2.06
C CYS A 67 1.34 -22.78 1.02
N LEU A 68 0.09 -23.00 1.46
CA LEU A 68 -1.05 -23.22 0.58
C LEU A 68 -1.33 -22.01 -0.31
N LEU A 69 -1.35 -20.80 0.24
CA LEU A 69 -1.58 -19.56 -0.51
C LEU A 69 -0.44 -19.27 -1.48
N THR A 70 0.81 -19.53 -1.09
CA THR A 70 1.96 -19.43 -1.99
C THR A 70 1.85 -20.44 -3.13
N PHE A 71 1.43 -21.67 -2.80
CA PHE A 71 1.21 -22.72 -3.80
C PHE A 71 0.09 -22.33 -4.78
N VAL A 72 -1.06 -21.87 -4.29
CA VAL A 72 -2.17 -21.39 -5.11
C VAL A 72 -1.72 -20.24 -6.00
N ASN A 73 -1.07 -19.21 -5.43
CA ASN A 73 -0.60 -18.05 -6.18
C ASN A 73 0.36 -18.46 -7.33
N ARG A 74 1.26 -19.41 -7.06
CA ARG A 74 2.33 -19.75 -8.01
C ARG A 74 1.95 -20.82 -9.03
N PHE A 75 1.18 -21.81 -8.63
CA PHE A 75 0.93 -23.00 -9.43
C PHE A 75 -0.45 -23.00 -10.07
N LEU A 76 -1.47 -22.40 -9.45
CA LEU A 76 -2.83 -22.47 -10.00
C LEU A 76 -2.92 -21.82 -11.38
N GLY A 77 -2.30 -20.65 -11.56
CA GLY A 77 -2.21 -19.98 -12.87
C GLY A 77 -1.34 -20.69 -13.91
N ARG A 78 -0.58 -21.71 -13.51
CA ARG A 78 0.22 -22.55 -14.44
C ARG A 78 -0.55 -23.79 -14.90
N PHE A 79 -1.43 -24.33 -14.07
CA PHE A 79 -2.12 -25.60 -14.34
C PHE A 79 -3.57 -25.42 -14.80
N VAL A 80 -4.23 -24.32 -14.45
CA VAL A 80 -5.63 -24.08 -14.82
C VAL A 80 -5.66 -22.93 -15.82
N PRO A 81 -6.06 -23.16 -17.09
CA PRO A 81 -6.30 -22.07 -18.03
C PRO A 81 -7.52 -21.28 -17.53
N LEU A 82 -7.27 -20.14 -16.92
CA LEU A 82 -8.32 -19.29 -16.33
C LEU A 82 -9.12 -18.52 -17.40
N ASP A 83 -8.67 -18.48 -18.66
CA ASP A 83 -9.38 -17.85 -19.79
C ASP A 83 -10.82 -18.40 -19.96
N ASP A 84 -11.09 -19.64 -19.52
CA ASP A 84 -12.39 -20.29 -19.65
C ASP A 84 -13.28 -20.14 -18.39
N LEU A 85 -12.76 -19.53 -17.31
CA LEU A 85 -13.57 -19.33 -16.12
C LEU A 85 -14.56 -18.18 -16.36
N PRO A 86 -15.86 -18.36 -16.04
CA PRO A 86 -16.77 -17.22 -16.02
C PRO A 86 -16.24 -16.18 -15.02
N LYS A 87 -16.37 -14.88 -15.33
CA LYS A 87 -15.91 -13.77 -14.46
C LYS A 87 -16.25 -13.94 -12.97
N ILE A 88 -17.43 -14.50 -12.69
CA ILE A 88 -17.89 -14.81 -11.32
C ILE A 88 -16.91 -15.75 -10.58
N GLY A 89 -16.36 -16.74 -11.27
CA GLY A 89 -15.39 -17.67 -10.69
C GLY A 89 -14.05 -17.00 -10.35
N GLU A 90 -13.62 -16.01 -11.15
CA GLU A 90 -12.39 -15.24 -10.89
C GLU A 90 -12.53 -14.42 -9.60
N HIS A 91 -13.62 -13.67 -9.45
CA HIS A 91 -13.86 -12.88 -8.23
C HIS A 91 -14.03 -13.76 -6.99
N LEU A 92 -14.68 -14.92 -7.12
CA LEU A 92 -14.82 -15.87 -6.01
C LEU A 92 -13.46 -16.41 -5.57
N LEU A 93 -12.61 -16.82 -6.51
CA LEU A 93 -11.27 -17.30 -6.23
C LEU A 93 -10.41 -16.21 -5.58
N ALA A 94 -10.44 -14.99 -6.10
CA ALA A 94 -9.76 -13.83 -5.53
C ALA A 94 -10.24 -13.53 -4.10
N SER A 95 -11.56 -13.60 -3.86
CA SER A 95 -12.16 -13.41 -2.54
C SER A 95 -11.72 -14.48 -1.52
N VAL A 96 -11.68 -15.75 -1.94
CA VAL A 96 -11.22 -16.88 -1.11
C VAL A 96 -9.73 -16.73 -0.80
N TYR A 97 -8.92 -16.37 -1.81
CA TYR A 97 -7.49 -16.12 -1.64
C TYR A 97 -7.24 -14.97 -0.65
N PHE A 98 -7.97 -13.86 -0.81
CA PHE A 98 -7.90 -12.70 0.08
C PHE A 98 -8.32 -13.04 1.52
N ALA A 99 -9.42 -13.77 1.70
CA ALA A 99 -9.86 -14.25 3.01
C ALA A 99 -8.80 -15.13 3.66
N GLY A 100 -8.16 -16.00 2.88
CA GLY A 100 -7.04 -16.82 3.32
C GLY A 100 -5.86 -15.97 3.78
N LEU A 101 -5.42 -14.99 3.01
CA LEU A 101 -4.31 -14.10 3.39
C LEU A 101 -4.60 -13.36 4.71
N LEU A 102 -5.77 -12.76 4.84
CA LEU A 102 -6.18 -12.08 6.08
C LEU A 102 -6.23 -13.04 7.27
N TYR A 103 -6.72 -14.25 7.05
CA TYR A 103 -6.79 -15.26 8.11
C TYR A 103 -5.40 -15.74 8.53
N ALA A 104 -4.47 -15.98 7.59
CA ALA A 104 -3.07 -16.26 7.90
C ALA A 104 -2.46 -15.15 8.75
N LEU A 105 -2.67 -13.89 8.35
CA LEU A 105 -2.11 -12.75 9.06
C LEU A 105 -2.67 -12.63 10.48
N MET A 106 -3.99 -12.82 10.66
CA MET A 106 -4.63 -12.84 11.97
C MET A 106 -4.05 -13.96 12.87
N ARG A 107 -3.82 -15.15 12.31
CA ARG A 107 -3.24 -16.29 13.05
C ARG A 107 -1.79 -16.01 13.45
N MET A 108 -1.00 -15.47 12.53
CA MET A 108 0.38 -15.09 12.78
C MET A 108 0.50 -14.03 13.89
N THR A 109 -0.30 -12.97 13.81
CA THR A 109 -0.29 -11.85 14.76
C THR A 109 -0.75 -12.28 16.15
N ARG A 110 -1.73 -13.18 16.23
CA ARG A 110 -2.13 -13.82 17.48
C ARG A 110 -1.00 -14.65 18.10
N ALA A 111 -0.32 -15.47 17.30
CA ALA A 111 0.83 -16.24 17.77
C ALA A 111 1.95 -15.32 18.28
N ALA A 112 2.27 -14.27 17.52
CA ALA A 112 3.27 -13.28 17.91
C ALA A 112 2.89 -12.52 19.18
N ALA A 113 1.61 -12.17 19.34
CA ALA A 113 1.10 -11.49 20.53
C ALA A 113 1.22 -12.36 21.79
N LEU A 114 1.14 -13.69 21.65
CA LEU A 114 1.31 -14.65 22.74
C LEU A 114 2.77 -14.91 23.14
N LEU A 115 3.76 -14.56 22.32
CA LEU A 115 5.17 -14.82 22.64
C LEU A 115 5.61 -14.07 23.90
N THR A 116 6.33 -14.70 24.82
CA THR A 116 6.80 -14.06 26.07
C THR A 116 7.98 -13.09 25.88
N VAL A 117 8.43 -12.86 24.65
CA VAL A 117 9.51 -11.94 24.32
C VAL A 117 9.11 -10.48 24.52
N SER A 118 10.08 -9.58 24.70
CA SER A 118 9.79 -8.14 24.83
C SER A 118 9.35 -7.49 23.50
N ALA A 119 8.66 -6.35 23.56
CA ALA A 119 8.29 -5.60 22.35
C ALA A 119 9.52 -5.12 21.54
N PRO A 120 10.60 -4.59 22.15
CA PRO A 120 11.85 -4.30 21.44
C PRO A 120 12.44 -5.53 20.72
N THR A 121 12.38 -6.71 21.34
CA THR A 121 12.86 -7.95 20.71
C THR A 121 12.03 -8.29 19.46
N LEU A 122 10.70 -8.17 19.52
CA LEU A 122 9.84 -8.38 18.34
C LEU A 122 10.14 -7.38 17.23
N LEU A 123 10.38 -6.11 17.58
CA LEU A 123 10.75 -5.07 16.62
C LEU A 123 12.07 -5.40 15.91
N ILE A 124 13.10 -5.79 16.66
CA ILE A 124 14.41 -6.18 16.11
C ILE A 124 14.27 -7.42 15.22
N MET A 125 13.55 -8.45 15.67
CA MET A 125 13.29 -9.65 14.87
C MET A 125 12.54 -9.32 13.58
N GLY A 126 11.55 -8.44 13.66
CA GLY A 126 10.78 -8.00 12.50
C GLY A 126 11.64 -7.23 11.48
N LEU A 127 12.51 -6.32 11.95
CA LEU A 127 13.47 -5.61 11.10
C LEU A 127 14.49 -6.55 10.47
N ALA A 128 15.00 -7.52 11.24
CA ALA A 128 15.93 -8.53 10.73
C ALA A 128 15.28 -9.41 9.65
N LEU A 129 14.01 -9.81 9.83
CA LEU A 129 13.27 -10.56 8.82
C LEU A 129 12.89 -9.72 7.61
N ALA A 130 12.75 -8.39 7.72
CA ALA A 130 12.52 -7.52 6.58
C ALA A 130 13.81 -7.18 5.79
N ALA A 131 14.99 -7.41 6.37
CA ALA A 131 16.28 -7.08 5.76
C ALA A 131 16.54 -7.72 4.38
N PRO A 132 16.14 -8.97 4.08
CA PRO A 132 16.27 -9.56 2.74
C PRO A 132 15.57 -8.73 1.65
N MET A 133 14.42 -8.12 1.95
CA MET A 133 13.76 -7.20 1.01
C MET A 133 14.60 -5.94 0.78
N GLY A 134 15.20 -5.39 1.85
CA GLY A 134 16.16 -4.29 1.72
C GLY A 134 17.34 -4.63 0.80
N ALA A 135 17.85 -5.86 0.88
CA ALA A 135 18.91 -6.35 0.00
C ALA A 135 18.45 -6.47 -1.47
N VAL A 136 17.22 -6.94 -1.71
CA VAL A 136 16.62 -6.98 -3.07
C VAL A 136 16.53 -5.57 -3.65
N LEU A 137 15.97 -4.62 -2.88
CA LEU A 137 15.82 -3.23 -3.32
C LEU A 137 17.17 -2.56 -3.56
N PHE A 138 18.17 -2.84 -2.72
CA PHE A 138 19.53 -2.35 -2.91
C PHE A 138 20.17 -2.95 -4.17
N SER A 139 20.01 -4.25 -4.41
CA SER A 139 20.50 -4.94 -5.61
C SER A 139 19.90 -4.35 -6.88
N GLU A 140 18.58 -4.11 -6.88
CA GLU A 140 17.87 -3.49 -8.01
C GLU A 140 18.40 -2.08 -8.30
N ARG A 141 18.60 -1.27 -7.25
CA ARG A 141 19.22 0.07 -7.37
C ARG A 141 20.65 0.01 -7.92
N ALA A 142 21.40 -1.02 -7.55
CA ALA A 142 22.75 -1.25 -8.04
C ALA A 142 22.80 -1.89 -9.45
N GLN A 143 21.64 -2.13 -10.09
CA GLN A 143 21.52 -2.84 -11.37
C GLN A 143 22.10 -4.27 -11.35
N ILE A 144 22.15 -4.87 -10.15
CA ILE A 144 22.56 -6.27 -9.95
C ILE A 144 21.29 -7.12 -9.91
N ALA A 145 21.21 -8.13 -10.78
CA ALA A 145 20.09 -9.06 -10.80
C ALA A 145 20.08 -9.89 -9.51
N ALA A 146 19.11 -9.64 -8.62
CA ALA A 146 18.91 -10.48 -7.45
C ALA A 146 18.45 -11.88 -7.89
N PRO A 147 18.92 -12.96 -7.22
CA PRO A 147 18.50 -14.30 -7.59
C PRO A 147 17.00 -14.48 -7.36
N ALA A 148 16.32 -15.17 -8.29
CA ALA A 148 14.85 -15.26 -8.31
C ALA A 148 14.24 -15.79 -7.00
N TRP A 149 14.91 -16.76 -6.34
CA TRP A 149 14.46 -17.29 -5.06
C TRP A 149 14.46 -16.24 -3.94
N LEU A 150 15.40 -15.29 -3.97
CA LEU A 150 15.49 -14.23 -2.97
C LEU A 150 14.36 -13.22 -3.17
N ILE A 151 14.10 -12.79 -4.41
CA ILE A 151 12.97 -11.90 -4.73
C ILE A 151 11.65 -12.54 -4.27
N LEU A 152 11.45 -13.82 -4.59
CA LEU A 152 10.24 -14.56 -4.24
C LEU A 152 10.04 -14.71 -2.74
N THR A 153 11.08 -15.10 -2.00
CA THR A 153 10.99 -15.32 -0.55
C THR A 153 10.96 -14.00 0.24
N ALA A 154 11.70 -12.99 -0.22
CA ALA A 154 11.72 -11.67 0.40
C ALA A 154 10.33 -11.02 0.40
N GLY A 155 9.63 -11.01 -0.75
CA GLY A 155 8.33 -10.36 -0.88
C GLY A 155 7.17 -11.14 -0.27
N ASN A 156 7.13 -12.46 -0.46
CA ASN A 156 5.94 -13.24 -0.09
C ASN A 156 5.96 -13.78 1.35
N LEU A 157 7.15 -13.90 1.97
CA LEU A 157 7.28 -14.50 3.30
C LEU A 157 7.97 -13.55 4.27
N PHE A 158 9.23 -13.21 3.99
CA PHE A 158 10.08 -12.48 4.94
C PHE A 158 9.55 -11.08 5.26
N LEU A 159 9.16 -10.31 4.25
CA LEU A 159 8.60 -8.98 4.43
C LEU A 159 7.29 -9.00 5.23
N PRO A 160 6.21 -9.72 4.82
CA PRO A 160 4.97 -9.73 5.59
C PRO A 160 5.15 -10.28 7.01
N VAL A 161 5.99 -11.30 7.21
CA VAL A 161 6.30 -11.80 8.55
C VAL A 161 7.03 -10.74 9.38
N GLY A 162 8.07 -10.11 8.83
CA GLY A 162 8.83 -9.08 9.51
C GLY A 162 7.95 -7.90 9.92
N VAL A 163 7.13 -7.43 8.98
CA VAL A 163 6.16 -6.35 9.19
C VAL A 163 5.09 -6.73 10.23
N ALA A 164 4.59 -7.97 10.22
CA ALA A 164 3.62 -8.42 11.21
C ALA A 164 4.19 -8.48 12.63
N LEU A 165 5.46 -8.84 12.79
CA LEU A 165 6.16 -8.77 14.08
C LEU A 165 6.33 -7.32 14.56
N ILE A 166 6.71 -6.41 13.66
CA ILE A 166 6.79 -4.96 13.96
C ILE A 166 5.41 -4.44 14.39
N GLY A 167 4.36 -4.76 13.64
CA GLY A 167 2.99 -4.36 13.96
C GLY A 167 2.53 -4.92 15.31
N THR A 168 2.86 -6.18 15.60
CA THR A 168 2.58 -6.79 16.91
C THR A 168 3.34 -6.10 18.05
N ALA A 169 4.61 -5.72 17.83
CA ALA A 169 5.40 -4.98 18.81
C ALA A 169 4.75 -3.64 19.16
N VAL A 170 4.27 -2.91 18.14
CA VAL A 170 3.53 -1.65 18.32
C VAL A 170 2.17 -1.91 18.99
N GLY A 171 1.46 -2.95 18.59
CA GLY A 171 0.17 -3.32 19.17
C GLY A 171 0.23 -3.62 20.68
N ARG A 172 1.38 -4.08 21.19
CA ARG A 172 1.64 -4.27 22.63
C ARG A 172 1.79 -2.98 23.43
N ILE A 173 2.10 -1.87 22.78
CA ILE A 173 2.17 -0.55 23.42
C ILE A 173 0.75 -0.05 23.73
N ILE A 174 -0.24 -0.49 22.96
CA ILE A 174 -1.65 -0.12 23.12
C ILE A 174 -2.26 -0.93 24.27
N ARG A 175 -2.36 -0.31 25.45
CA ARG A 175 -2.86 -0.96 26.68
C ARG A 175 -4.36 -0.71 26.96
N HIS A 176 -4.99 0.22 26.26
CA HIS A 176 -6.38 0.60 26.49
C HIS A 176 -7.22 0.55 25.20
N PRO A 177 -8.48 0.06 25.26
CA PRO A 177 -9.38 0.04 24.11
C PRO A 177 -9.61 1.44 23.50
N ASN A 178 -9.70 2.47 24.33
CA ASN A 178 -9.88 3.85 23.87
C ASN A 178 -8.68 4.31 23.01
N THR A 179 -7.45 3.93 23.37
CA THR A 179 -6.24 4.22 22.60
C THR A 179 -6.23 3.47 21.27
N LEU A 180 -6.71 2.22 21.22
CA LEU A 180 -6.84 1.47 19.97
C LEU A 180 -7.81 2.16 19.00
N LEU A 181 -8.96 2.60 19.50
CA LEU A 181 -9.97 3.28 18.68
C LEU A 181 -9.46 4.63 18.18
N ALA A 182 -8.75 5.38 19.02
CA ALA A 182 -8.07 6.61 18.60
C ALA A 182 -7.01 6.33 17.52
N ALA A 183 -6.20 5.28 17.68
CA ALA A 183 -5.22 4.84 16.69
C ALA A 183 -5.88 4.41 15.36
N ALA A 184 -7.04 3.74 15.42
CA ALA A 184 -7.82 3.39 14.23
C ALA A 184 -8.33 4.64 13.49
N GLY A 185 -8.80 5.64 14.23
CA GLY A 185 -9.15 6.96 13.68
C GLY A 185 -7.96 7.66 13.01
N PHE A 186 -6.78 7.61 13.65
CA PHE A 186 -5.56 8.19 13.09
C PHE A 186 -5.05 7.44 11.86
N ALA A 187 -5.18 6.11 11.81
CA ALA A 187 -4.78 5.31 10.66
C ALA A 187 -5.57 5.69 9.39
N ILE A 188 -6.89 5.95 9.51
CA ILE A 188 -7.73 6.46 8.41
C ILE A 188 -7.15 7.77 7.86
N PHE A 189 -6.74 8.69 8.74
CA PHE A 189 -6.14 9.96 8.33
C PHE A 189 -4.78 9.78 7.66
N PHE A 190 -3.90 8.96 8.27
CA PHE A 190 -2.56 8.71 7.76
C PHE A 190 -2.61 8.10 6.35
N ASP A 191 -3.57 7.22 6.10
CA ASP A 191 -3.80 6.61 4.79
C ASP A 191 -4.11 7.65 3.72
N ILE A 192 -5.06 8.54 3.99
CA ILE A 192 -5.43 9.61 3.06
C ILE A 192 -4.20 10.47 2.75
N VAL A 193 -3.41 10.84 3.75
CA VAL A 193 -2.23 11.69 3.56
C VAL A 193 -1.13 10.95 2.78
N VAL A 194 -0.79 9.72 3.17
CA VAL A 194 0.28 8.94 2.53
C VAL A 194 -0.08 8.54 1.10
N VAL A 195 -1.33 8.16 0.85
CA VAL A 195 -1.78 7.77 -0.50
C VAL A 195 -1.90 8.99 -1.41
N THR A 196 -2.39 10.14 -0.92
CA THR A 196 -2.60 11.32 -1.79
C THR A 196 -1.36 12.17 -2.01
N MET A 197 -0.42 12.21 -1.05
CA MET A 197 0.77 13.07 -1.10
C MET A 197 2.09 12.36 -0.90
N GLY A 198 2.07 11.14 -0.36
CA GLY A 198 3.28 10.47 0.05
C GLY A 198 4.15 10.02 -1.11
N THR A 199 5.27 9.41 -0.73
CA THR A 199 6.20 8.72 -1.62
C THR A 199 5.49 7.76 -2.58
N VAL A 200 4.36 7.17 -2.18
CA VAL A 200 3.55 6.29 -3.03
C VAL A 200 3.06 7.01 -4.28
N ALA A 201 2.46 8.19 -4.18
CA ALA A 201 1.97 8.93 -5.35
C ALA A 201 3.11 9.26 -6.33
N VAL A 202 4.28 9.65 -5.80
CA VAL A 202 5.49 9.92 -6.60
C VAL A 202 6.04 8.65 -7.24
N LEU A 203 6.07 7.54 -6.51
CA LEU A 203 6.52 6.24 -7.01
C LEU A 203 5.57 5.64 -8.06
N THR A 204 4.26 5.90 -7.93
CA THR A 204 3.26 5.49 -8.92
C THR A 204 3.40 6.31 -10.20
N GLN A 205 3.61 7.63 -10.08
CA GLN A 205 3.83 8.51 -11.23
C GLN A 205 5.14 8.24 -11.97
N THR A 206 6.18 7.79 -11.27
CA THR A 206 7.46 7.42 -11.88
C THR A 206 7.44 6.03 -12.54
N GLY A 207 6.34 5.27 -12.41
CA GLY A 207 6.21 3.94 -13.00
C GLY A 207 7.27 2.96 -12.49
N SER A 208 7.78 3.18 -11.27
CA SER A 208 8.87 2.37 -10.74
C SER A 208 8.38 0.94 -10.51
N GLN A 209 9.08 -0.05 -11.10
CA GLN A 209 8.81 -1.48 -10.91
C GLN A 209 8.93 -1.91 -9.42
N LEU A 210 9.49 -1.03 -8.59
CA LEU A 210 9.60 -1.14 -7.14
C LEU A 210 8.25 -1.34 -6.43
N ILE A 211 7.15 -0.71 -6.90
CA ILE A 211 5.84 -0.85 -6.22
C ILE A 211 5.33 -2.29 -6.32
N SER A 212 5.45 -2.91 -7.50
CA SER A 212 5.11 -4.32 -7.68
C SER A 212 6.06 -5.25 -6.93
N ALA A 213 7.32 -4.88 -6.75
CA ALA A 213 8.32 -5.71 -6.07
C ALA A 213 8.09 -5.81 -4.55
N VAL A 214 7.50 -4.77 -3.95
CA VAL A 214 7.29 -4.67 -2.48
C VAL A 214 5.89 -5.11 -2.06
N SER A 215 4.95 -5.24 -3.00
CA SER A 215 3.58 -5.65 -2.72
C SER A 215 3.47 -7.15 -2.48
N VAL A 216 2.84 -7.55 -1.38
CA VAL A 216 2.62 -8.97 -1.06
C VAL A 216 1.52 -9.51 -1.97
N GLY A 217 1.79 -10.63 -2.66
CA GLY A 217 0.83 -11.26 -3.57
C GLY A 217 0.90 -10.76 -5.03
N ALA A 218 1.56 -9.63 -5.29
CA ALA A 218 1.88 -9.22 -6.66
C ALA A 218 2.90 -10.21 -7.24
N GLY A 219 2.46 -11.11 -8.14
CA GLY A 219 3.40 -11.94 -8.88
C GLY A 219 4.47 -11.06 -9.51
N VAL A 220 5.75 -11.38 -9.30
CA VAL A 220 6.87 -10.64 -9.91
C VAL A 220 6.64 -10.62 -11.42
N ALA A 221 6.33 -9.44 -11.97
CA ALA A 221 6.20 -9.25 -13.40
C ALA A 221 7.59 -9.48 -14.01
N LEU A 222 7.83 -10.68 -14.53
CA LEU A 222 9.10 -11.01 -15.15
C LEU A 222 9.20 -10.20 -16.46
N PRO A 223 10.24 -9.37 -16.65
CA PRO A 223 10.31 -8.37 -17.71
C PRO A 223 10.38 -8.92 -19.15
N GLN A 224 10.20 -10.22 -19.37
CA GLN A 224 10.28 -10.83 -20.70
C GLN A 224 9.20 -11.87 -21.04
N SER A 225 8.28 -12.21 -20.13
CA SER A 225 7.14 -13.03 -20.55
C SER A 225 6.05 -12.13 -21.10
N SER A 226 6.06 -11.94 -22.43
CA SER A 226 4.90 -11.43 -23.19
C SER A 226 3.67 -12.37 -23.09
N GLU A 227 3.78 -13.49 -22.38
CA GLU A 227 2.65 -14.33 -22.02
C GLU A 227 1.85 -13.66 -20.91
N LYS A 228 0.55 -13.44 -21.19
CA LYS A 228 -0.51 -13.03 -20.25
C LYS A 228 -0.24 -13.61 -18.86
N THR A 229 0.45 -12.88 -18.00
CA THR A 229 0.54 -13.26 -16.60
C THR A 229 -0.83 -12.95 -16.02
N TRP A 230 -1.61 -14.00 -15.77
CA TRP A 230 -3.06 -13.94 -15.51
C TRP A 230 -3.40 -12.93 -14.40
N ALA A 231 -4.22 -11.94 -14.74
CA ALA A 231 -4.47 -10.74 -13.94
C ALA A 231 -5.24 -10.98 -12.62
N ILE A 232 -5.85 -12.15 -12.46
CA ILE A 232 -6.84 -12.43 -11.41
C ILE A 232 -6.22 -12.38 -10.01
N ILE A 233 -4.98 -12.86 -9.83
CA ILE A 233 -4.29 -12.82 -8.53
C ILE A 233 -3.52 -11.50 -8.36
N THR A 234 -3.15 -10.84 -9.45
CA THR A 234 -2.49 -9.53 -9.39
C THR A 234 -3.41 -8.40 -8.92
N GLY A 235 -4.74 -8.61 -8.90
CA GLY A 235 -5.70 -7.64 -8.40
C GLY A 235 -5.77 -7.54 -6.88
N VAL A 236 -5.34 -8.58 -6.16
CA VAL A 236 -5.34 -8.61 -4.68
C VAL A 236 -3.92 -8.45 -4.19
N THR A 237 -3.45 -7.20 -4.15
CA THR A 237 -2.15 -6.86 -3.55
C THR A 237 -2.38 -6.26 -2.18
N ILE A 238 -1.66 -6.77 -1.18
CA ILE A 238 -1.65 -6.19 0.17
C ILE A 238 -0.31 -5.50 0.33
N GLY A 239 -0.34 -4.18 0.56
CA GLY A 239 0.88 -3.41 0.78
C GLY A 239 1.51 -3.75 2.14
N PRO A 240 2.83 -3.53 2.32
CA PRO A 240 3.46 -3.70 3.64
C PRO A 240 2.83 -2.79 4.69
N ALA A 241 2.34 -1.60 4.32
CA ALA A 241 1.62 -0.73 5.25
C ALA A 241 0.33 -1.40 5.75
N ASP A 242 -0.46 -2.02 4.87
CA ASP A 242 -1.67 -2.72 5.25
C ASP A 242 -1.37 -3.89 6.17
N VAL A 243 -0.34 -4.69 5.86
CA VAL A 243 0.13 -5.78 6.75
C VAL A 243 0.52 -5.24 8.12
N LEU A 244 1.22 -4.10 8.18
CA LEU A 244 1.66 -3.46 9.43
C LEU A 244 0.45 -3.10 10.28
N PHE A 245 -0.50 -2.33 9.74
CA PHE A 245 -1.64 -1.84 10.49
C PHE A 245 -2.65 -2.94 10.82
N LEU A 246 -2.90 -3.90 9.93
CA LEU A 246 -3.68 -5.11 10.24
C LEU A 246 -3.07 -5.84 11.44
N SER A 247 -1.74 -5.92 11.47
CA SER A 247 -1.01 -6.60 12.53
C SER A 247 -1.06 -5.85 13.85
N VAL A 248 -0.96 -4.51 13.83
CA VAL A 248 -1.22 -3.66 15.00
C VAL A 248 -2.62 -3.92 15.54
N PHE A 249 -3.65 -3.85 14.68
CA PHE A 249 -5.03 -4.01 15.10
C PHE A 249 -5.34 -5.41 15.62
N PHE A 250 -4.98 -6.47 14.90
CA PHE A 250 -5.23 -7.84 15.36
C PHE A 250 -4.49 -8.16 16.65
N ALA A 251 -3.23 -7.73 16.81
CA ALA A 251 -2.49 -7.90 18.06
C ALA A 251 -3.16 -7.15 19.21
N SER A 252 -3.53 -5.88 19.04
CA SER A 252 -4.19 -5.10 20.10
C SER A 252 -5.58 -5.65 20.44
N ILE A 253 -6.38 -6.06 19.46
CA ILE A 253 -7.70 -6.67 19.69
C ILE A 253 -7.54 -7.95 20.51
N TYR A 254 -6.54 -8.76 20.19
CA TYR A 254 -6.27 -9.98 20.94
C TYR A 254 -5.82 -9.69 22.37
N LEU A 255 -4.85 -8.79 22.56
CA LEU A 255 -4.31 -8.44 23.88
C LEU A 255 -5.35 -7.77 24.78
N LEU A 256 -6.22 -6.94 24.21
CA LEU A 256 -7.30 -6.25 24.92
C LEU A 256 -8.56 -7.10 25.06
N ARG A 257 -8.54 -8.36 24.61
CA ARG A 257 -9.67 -9.31 24.65
C ARG A 257 -10.95 -8.75 24.01
N LEU A 258 -10.80 -8.04 22.90
CA LEU A 258 -11.90 -7.48 22.11
C LEU A 258 -12.47 -8.53 21.13
N GLU A 259 -13.46 -8.15 20.31
CA GLU A 259 -14.16 -9.10 19.44
C GLU A 259 -13.37 -9.42 18.16
N GLY A 260 -12.42 -10.34 18.26
CA GLY A 260 -11.61 -10.77 17.12
C GLY A 260 -12.43 -11.25 15.91
N ALA A 261 -13.43 -12.10 16.13
CA ALA A 261 -14.27 -12.65 15.06
C ALA A 261 -15.18 -11.60 14.40
N ALA A 262 -15.72 -10.65 15.19
CA ALA A 262 -16.49 -9.54 14.62
C ALA A 262 -15.57 -8.63 13.80
N THR A 263 -14.39 -8.31 14.33
CA THR A 263 -13.43 -7.45 13.64
C THR A 263 -12.95 -8.07 12.33
N PHE A 264 -12.61 -9.37 12.32
CA PHE A 264 -12.22 -10.07 11.10
C PHE A 264 -13.31 -9.97 10.02
N ARG A 265 -14.57 -10.24 10.38
CA ARG A 265 -15.71 -10.15 9.42
C ARG A 265 -15.89 -8.74 8.86
N TRP A 266 -15.79 -7.72 9.70
CA TRP A 266 -15.90 -6.32 9.26
C TRP A 266 -14.72 -5.89 8.39
N VAL A 267 -13.48 -6.26 8.77
CA VAL A 267 -12.27 -5.94 8.00
C VAL A 267 -12.33 -6.61 6.64
N PHE A 268 -12.64 -7.92 6.61
CA PHE A 268 -12.80 -8.65 5.35
C PHE A 268 -13.90 -8.04 4.48
N GLY A 269 -15.08 -7.79 5.05
CA GLY A 269 -16.22 -7.25 4.30
C GLY A 269 -15.96 -5.86 3.70
N LEU A 270 -15.40 -4.94 4.49
CA LEU A 270 -15.11 -3.58 4.02
C LEU A 270 -13.92 -3.52 3.06
N LEU A 271 -12.88 -4.34 3.25
CA LEU A 271 -11.77 -4.42 2.30
C LEU A 271 -12.19 -5.07 0.98
N LEU A 272 -13.03 -6.12 1.03
CA LEU A 272 -13.58 -6.73 -0.18
C LEU A 272 -14.45 -5.73 -0.95
N LEU A 273 -15.30 -4.97 -0.24
CA LEU A 273 -16.09 -3.91 -0.85
C LEU A 273 -15.20 -2.84 -1.49
N ALA A 274 -14.14 -2.40 -0.81
CA ALA A 274 -13.19 -1.43 -1.36
C ALA A 274 -12.49 -1.96 -2.62
N LEU A 275 -12.08 -3.24 -2.65
CA LEU A 275 -11.50 -3.86 -3.85
C LEU A 275 -12.49 -3.88 -5.02
N LEU A 276 -13.76 -4.21 -4.78
CA LEU A 276 -14.81 -4.18 -5.79
C LEU A 276 -15.09 -2.76 -6.31
N GLU A 277 -15.06 -1.75 -5.43
CA GLU A 277 -15.19 -0.34 -5.82
C GLU A 277 -14.03 0.14 -6.68
N VAL A 278 -12.79 -0.25 -6.34
CA VAL A 278 -11.60 0.06 -7.15
C VAL A 278 -11.73 -0.54 -8.55
N GLU A 279 -12.20 -1.79 -8.64
CA GLU A 279 -12.40 -2.46 -9.92
C GLU A 279 -13.51 -1.80 -10.75
N TRP A 280 -14.62 -1.41 -10.12
CA TRP A 280 -15.77 -0.84 -10.83
C TRP A 280 -15.55 0.63 -11.23
N VAL A 281 -14.97 1.43 -10.34
CA VAL A 281 -14.83 2.89 -10.53
C VAL A 281 -13.47 3.25 -11.14
N GLY A 282 -12.47 2.36 -11.03
CA GLY A 282 -11.10 2.62 -11.49
C GLY A 282 -10.35 3.65 -10.65
N LEU A 283 -10.89 4.03 -9.48
CA LEU A 283 -10.25 4.96 -8.56
C LEU A 283 -9.53 4.18 -7.46
N PRO A 284 -8.25 4.47 -7.17
CA PRO A 284 -7.53 3.82 -6.08
C PRO A 284 -8.14 4.24 -4.74
N VAL A 285 -8.70 3.28 -4.01
CA VAL A 285 -9.29 3.50 -2.69
C VAL A 285 -8.24 3.16 -1.62
N PRO A 286 -7.91 4.09 -0.71
CA PRO A 286 -7.04 3.83 0.44
C PRO A 286 -7.60 2.70 1.32
N ALA A 287 -6.83 1.64 1.56
CA ALA A 287 -7.31 0.41 2.23
C ALA A 287 -7.29 0.47 3.77
N LEU A 288 -6.48 1.33 4.38
CA LEU A 288 -6.48 1.49 5.84
C LEU A 288 -7.75 2.20 6.32
N ALA A 289 -8.35 3.07 5.50
CA ALA A 289 -9.60 3.73 5.83
C ALA A 289 -10.75 2.75 6.15
N PRO A 290 -11.14 1.82 5.24
CA PRO A 290 -12.16 0.81 5.53
C PRO A 290 -11.76 -0.12 6.68
N MET A 291 -10.48 -0.44 6.83
CA MET A 291 -10.01 -1.25 7.96
C MET A 291 -10.16 -0.54 9.31
N GLY A 292 -9.79 0.74 9.41
CA GLY A 292 -9.97 1.52 10.63
C GLY A 292 -11.44 1.62 11.03
N ILE A 293 -12.32 1.85 10.04
CA ILE A 293 -13.78 1.83 10.24
C ILE A 293 -14.24 0.45 10.73
N ALA A 294 -13.76 -0.64 10.14
CA ALA A 294 -14.10 -1.99 10.56
C ALA A 294 -13.76 -2.25 12.04
N VAL A 295 -12.57 -1.84 12.49
CA VAL A 295 -12.13 -1.99 13.88
C VAL A 295 -13.01 -1.16 14.82
N LEU A 296 -13.31 0.09 14.44
CA LEU A 296 -14.18 0.98 15.21
C LEU A 296 -15.59 0.39 15.36
N VAL A 297 -16.21 -0.03 14.25
CA VAL A 297 -17.58 -0.57 14.24
C VAL A 297 -17.66 -1.89 15.00
N ALA A 298 -16.73 -2.82 14.77
CA ALA A 298 -16.73 -4.12 15.42
C ALA A 298 -16.57 -4.04 16.94
N ASN A 299 -15.87 -3.00 17.44
CA ASN A 299 -15.53 -2.88 18.85
C ASN A 299 -16.18 -1.67 19.55
N ALA A 300 -17.12 -1.00 18.89
CA ALA A 300 -17.79 0.19 19.42
C ALA A 300 -18.43 -0.03 20.80
N LYS A 301 -18.90 -1.24 21.10
CA LYS A 301 -19.50 -1.59 22.40
C LYS A 301 -18.51 -1.64 23.57
N HIS A 302 -17.22 -1.82 23.29
CA HIS A 302 -16.16 -1.83 24.30
C HIS A 302 -15.61 -0.42 24.57
N ALA A 303 -16.05 0.57 23.79
CA ALA A 303 -15.65 1.95 23.92
C ALA A 303 -16.37 2.60 25.10
N ARG A 304 -15.66 2.76 26.22
CA ARG A 304 -16.12 3.57 27.36
C ARG A 304 -15.34 4.88 27.36
N PHE A 305 -15.67 5.74 26.40
CA PHE A 305 -15.10 7.09 26.37
C PHE A 305 -15.74 7.95 27.44
N THR A 306 -14.91 8.60 28.25
CA THR A 306 -15.33 9.75 29.04
C THR A 306 -15.85 10.86 28.12
N ALA A 307 -16.67 11.76 28.65
CA ALA A 307 -17.17 12.90 27.87
C ALA A 307 -16.04 13.75 27.30
N GLN A 308 -14.92 13.85 28.03
CA GLN A 308 -13.71 14.54 27.59
C GLN A 308 -13.01 13.80 26.44
N GLU A 309 -12.74 12.50 26.56
CA GLU A 309 -12.13 11.73 25.46
C GLU A 309 -12.99 11.74 24.20
N LYS A 310 -14.33 11.69 24.33
CA LYS A 310 -15.25 11.78 23.18
C LYS A 310 -15.15 13.15 22.49
N ARG A 311 -14.98 14.22 23.27
CA ARG A 311 -14.77 15.57 22.74
C ARG A 311 -13.41 15.65 22.04
N ASP A 312 -12.36 15.15 22.65
CA ASP A 312 -11.00 15.20 22.12
C ASP A 312 -10.86 14.35 20.85
N LEU A 313 -11.51 13.18 20.81
CA LEU A 313 -11.60 12.33 19.62
C LEU A 313 -12.34 13.04 18.48
N LYS A 314 -13.46 13.72 18.77
CA LYS A 314 -14.19 14.50 17.77
C LYS A 314 -13.36 15.67 17.23
N ILE A 315 -12.72 16.43 18.12
CA ILE A 315 -11.86 17.55 17.74
C ILE A 315 -10.68 17.05 16.90
N GLY A 316 -10.02 15.97 17.34
CA GLY A 316 -8.93 15.34 16.59
C GLY A 316 -9.37 14.83 15.22
N ALA A 317 -10.55 14.21 15.12
CA ALA A 317 -11.11 13.75 13.85
C ALA A 317 -11.44 14.91 12.90
N VAL A 318 -12.04 15.99 13.40
CA VAL A 318 -12.32 17.20 12.59
C VAL A 318 -11.02 17.86 12.16
N PHE A 319 -10.06 18.01 13.06
CA PHE A 319 -8.75 18.57 12.74
C PHE A 319 -8.03 17.74 11.68
N ALA A 320 -8.00 16.41 11.83
CA ALA A 320 -7.46 15.49 10.85
C ALA A 320 -8.18 15.62 9.49
N ALA A 321 -9.51 15.65 9.47
CA ALA A 321 -10.27 15.84 8.23
C ALA A 321 -9.96 17.17 7.53
N VAL A 322 -9.84 18.27 8.28
CA VAL A 322 -9.46 19.59 7.74
C VAL A 322 -8.04 19.55 7.18
N CYS A 323 -7.08 19.00 7.93
CA CYS A 323 -5.70 18.83 7.46
C CYS A 323 -5.65 17.99 6.19
N ALA A 324 -6.37 16.86 6.13
CA ALA A 324 -6.45 16.01 4.95
C ALA A 324 -7.07 16.76 3.77
N GLY A 325 -8.13 17.55 4.00
CA GLY A 325 -8.76 18.38 2.97
C GLY A 325 -7.81 19.44 2.40
N ILE A 326 -7.07 20.15 3.26
CA ILE A 326 -6.06 21.14 2.85
C ILE A 326 -4.95 20.47 2.07
N ILE A 327 -4.46 19.32 2.54
CA ILE A 327 -3.45 18.50 1.87
C ILE A 327 -3.98 18.13 0.48
N VAL A 328 -5.09 17.42 0.36
CA VAL A 328 -5.65 17.01 -0.93
C VAL A 328 -5.86 18.21 -1.88
N TYR A 329 -6.32 19.34 -1.36
CA TYR A 329 -6.44 20.58 -2.14
C TYR A 329 -5.10 21.09 -2.66
N GLN A 330 -4.05 21.14 -1.82
CA GLN A 330 -2.71 21.53 -2.23
C GLN A 330 -2.12 20.53 -3.23
N ALA A 331 -2.24 19.22 -3.01
CA ALA A 331 -1.74 18.20 -3.93
C ALA A 331 -2.34 18.37 -5.33
N ARG A 332 -3.67 18.59 -5.41
CA ARG A 332 -4.35 18.87 -6.68
C ARG A 332 -3.85 20.17 -7.32
N ALA A 333 -3.69 21.22 -6.53
CA ALA A 333 -3.18 22.50 -7.02
C ALA A 333 -1.73 22.38 -7.57
N TYR A 334 -0.86 21.63 -6.89
CA TYR A 334 0.51 21.37 -7.35
C TYR A 334 0.54 20.49 -8.60
N GLY A 335 -0.22 19.39 -8.63
CA GLY A 335 -0.30 18.50 -9.80
C GLY A 335 -0.80 19.22 -11.05
N LEU A 336 -1.79 20.10 -10.92
CA LEU A 336 -2.26 20.94 -12.03
C LEU A 336 -1.19 21.93 -12.52
N ARG A 337 -0.39 22.50 -11.61
CA ARG A 337 0.74 23.38 -11.97
C ARG A 337 1.86 22.61 -12.65
N GLU A 338 2.20 21.42 -12.17
CA GLU A 338 3.21 20.54 -12.76
C GLU A 338 2.80 20.12 -14.17
N ALA A 339 1.55 19.66 -14.34
CA ALA A 339 0.99 19.31 -15.64
C ALA A 339 0.96 20.51 -16.60
N ALA A 340 0.62 21.71 -16.09
CA ALA A 340 0.68 22.93 -16.89
C ALA A 340 2.11 23.30 -17.30
N ARG A 341 3.11 23.10 -16.43
CA ARG A 341 4.54 23.30 -16.75
C ARG A 341 5.02 22.30 -17.79
N GLN A 342 4.72 21.02 -17.62
CA GLN A 342 5.07 19.98 -18.59
C GLN A 342 4.44 20.26 -19.96
N LEU A 343 3.17 20.67 -19.99
CA LEU A 343 2.50 21.09 -21.21
C LEU A 343 3.17 22.32 -21.84
N ALA A 344 3.56 23.31 -21.03
CA ALA A 344 4.26 24.50 -21.51
C ALA A 344 5.65 24.16 -22.07
N GLU A 345 6.42 23.31 -21.39
CA GLU A 345 7.71 22.82 -21.88
C GLU A 345 7.57 21.98 -23.15
N GLN A 346 6.56 21.11 -23.20
CA GLN A 346 6.27 20.31 -24.39
C GLN A 346 5.88 21.21 -25.57
N LYS A 347 5.03 22.23 -25.34
CA LYS A 347 4.71 23.25 -26.35
C LYS A 347 5.95 24.00 -26.83
N ARG A 348 6.84 24.38 -25.91
CA ARG A 348 8.10 25.07 -26.25
C ARG A 348 9.04 24.18 -27.07
N ARG A 349 9.20 22.91 -26.70
CA ARG A 349 10.03 21.94 -27.43
C ARG A 349 9.52 21.66 -28.84
N ILE A 350 8.20 21.65 -29.04
CA ILE A 350 7.57 21.40 -30.34
C ILE A 350 7.61 22.66 -31.23
N GLY A 351 8.05 23.81 -30.71
CA GLY A 351 7.98 25.08 -31.43
C GLY A 351 6.53 25.47 -31.71
N TRP A 352 5.63 25.26 -30.74
CA TRP A 352 4.19 25.49 -30.90
C TRP A 352 3.87 26.96 -31.17
N GLU A 353 4.73 27.91 -30.78
CA GLU A 353 4.56 29.33 -31.07
C GLU A 353 4.60 29.66 -32.57
N ASP A 354 5.28 28.83 -33.39
CA ASP A 354 5.30 28.96 -34.85
C ASP A 354 4.15 28.21 -35.54
N ILE A 355 3.38 27.43 -34.78
CA ILE A 355 2.14 26.82 -35.26
C ILE A 355 1.05 27.81 -34.90
N ALA A 356 0.79 28.76 -35.81
CA ALA A 356 -0.35 29.68 -35.71
C ALA A 356 -1.59 28.95 -35.18
N PRO A 357 -2.48 29.59 -34.41
CA PRO A 357 -3.69 28.97 -33.89
C PRO A 357 -4.61 28.58 -35.07
N VAL A 358 -4.32 27.44 -35.69
CA VAL A 358 -5.19 26.75 -36.62
C VAL A 358 -6.31 26.25 -35.74
N GLY A 359 -7.42 26.99 -35.72
CA GLY A 359 -8.59 26.70 -34.92
C GLY A 359 -8.93 25.20 -34.94
N ALA A 360 -9.06 24.60 -33.75
CA ALA A 360 -9.58 23.25 -33.54
C ALA A 360 -8.85 22.06 -34.23
N ALA A 361 -7.65 22.23 -34.78
CA ALA A 361 -6.91 21.10 -35.34
C ALA A 361 -6.32 20.24 -34.20
N LYS A 362 -6.89 19.04 -33.97
CA LYS A 362 -6.30 18.03 -33.09
C LYS A 362 -4.90 17.66 -33.62
N ILE A 363 -3.88 17.85 -32.80
CA ILE A 363 -2.49 17.49 -33.13
C ILE A 363 -2.23 16.06 -32.67
N TYR A 364 -1.59 15.27 -33.52
CA TYR A 364 -1.24 13.87 -33.24
C TYR A 364 0.27 13.78 -33.04
N VAL A 365 0.69 13.43 -31.82
CA VAL A 365 2.10 13.34 -31.42
C VAL A 365 2.45 11.88 -31.12
N ILE A 366 3.60 11.42 -31.59
CA ILE A 366 4.10 10.07 -31.30
C ILE A 366 4.62 10.05 -29.86
N MET A 367 3.97 9.33 -28.97
CA MET A 367 4.33 9.29 -27.54
C MET A 367 5.47 8.32 -27.25
N GLN A 368 5.48 7.16 -27.89
CA GLN A 368 6.45 6.09 -27.65
C GLN A 368 6.69 5.32 -28.95
N ILE A 369 7.90 4.78 -29.08
CA ILE A 369 8.28 3.87 -30.17
C ILE A 369 8.82 2.59 -29.55
N LEU A 370 8.28 1.46 -29.99
CA LEU A 370 8.71 0.15 -29.53
C LEU A 370 10.10 -0.17 -30.12
N PRO A 371 11.02 -0.76 -29.32
CA PRO A 371 12.29 -1.29 -29.83
C PRO A 371 12.08 -2.30 -30.96
N ASP A 372 12.99 -2.28 -31.95
CA ASP A 372 13.00 -3.09 -33.17
C ASP A 372 11.75 -3.00 -34.06
N SER A 373 10.87 -2.04 -33.76
CA SER A 373 9.66 -1.81 -34.54
C SER A 373 9.96 -1.21 -35.90
N ARG A 374 9.00 -1.37 -36.81
CA ARG A 374 9.03 -0.71 -38.12
C ARG A 374 9.12 0.82 -37.97
N ALA A 375 8.47 1.37 -36.95
CA ALA A 375 8.53 2.80 -36.62
C ALA A 375 9.97 3.24 -36.28
N GLN A 376 10.68 2.49 -35.44
CA GLN A 376 12.07 2.78 -35.12
C GLN A 376 12.98 2.65 -36.35
N LYS A 377 12.82 1.59 -37.15
CA LYS A 377 13.59 1.36 -38.38
C LYS A 377 13.35 2.44 -39.43
N ALA A 378 12.15 3.01 -39.45
CA ALA A 378 11.78 4.14 -40.31
C ALA A 378 12.24 5.50 -39.75
N GLY A 379 12.95 5.50 -38.62
CA GLY A 379 13.55 6.70 -38.03
C GLY A 379 12.57 7.62 -37.32
N LEU A 380 11.36 7.15 -36.99
CA LEU A 380 10.45 7.88 -36.11
C LEU A 380 11.08 8.05 -34.72
N ARG A 381 10.72 9.14 -34.03
CA ARG A 381 11.11 9.42 -32.64
C ARG A 381 9.89 9.78 -31.80
N ALA A 382 9.95 9.49 -30.51
CA ALA A 382 8.98 10.04 -29.56
C ALA A 382 9.08 11.58 -29.58
N GLY A 383 7.93 12.25 -29.69
CA GLY A 383 7.83 13.70 -29.88
C GLY A 383 7.61 14.15 -31.33
N ASP A 384 7.74 13.26 -32.33
CA ASP A 384 7.40 13.59 -33.72
C ASP A 384 5.91 13.93 -33.85
N VAL A 385 5.59 14.99 -34.61
CA VAL A 385 4.22 15.45 -34.85
C VAL A 385 3.74 14.99 -36.23
N VAL A 386 2.68 14.19 -36.28
CA VAL A 386 2.08 13.72 -37.53
C VAL A 386 1.22 14.83 -38.14
N LYS A 387 1.62 15.31 -39.31
CA LYS A 387 0.91 16.32 -40.09
C LYS A 387 -0.15 15.69 -40.98
N THR A 388 0.20 14.63 -41.71
CA THR A 388 -0.73 13.90 -42.59
C THR A 388 -0.44 12.40 -42.59
N ILE A 389 -1.49 11.61 -42.79
CA ILE A 389 -1.44 10.15 -43.02
C ILE A 389 -1.97 9.93 -44.43
N ASN A 390 -1.13 9.42 -45.33
CA ASN A 390 -1.43 9.27 -46.76
C ASN A 390 -1.92 10.59 -47.40
N GLY A 391 -1.30 11.72 -47.01
CA GLY A 391 -1.67 13.05 -47.48
C GLY A 391 -2.92 13.67 -46.83
N VAL A 392 -3.65 12.93 -45.99
CA VAL A 392 -4.86 13.42 -45.29
C VAL A 392 -4.52 13.80 -43.85
N PRO A 393 -4.97 14.97 -43.35
CA PRO A 393 -4.81 15.32 -41.94
C PRO A 393 -5.46 14.28 -41.02
N PRO A 394 -4.79 13.83 -39.93
CA PRO A 394 -5.36 12.79 -39.07
C PRO A 394 -6.65 13.23 -38.37
N ALA A 395 -6.84 14.54 -38.17
CA ALA A 395 -8.07 15.11 -37.63
C ALA A 395 -9.29 14.85 -38.53
N ASP A 396 -9.11 14.87 -39.85
CA ASP A 396 -10.18 14.61 -40.81
C ASP A 396 -10.49 13.11 -40.87
N LEU A 397 -9.44 12.25 -40.86
CA LEU A 397 -9.61 10.80 -40.72
C LEU A 397 -10.33 10.40 -39.43
N ALA A 398 -10.09 11.12 -38.32
CA ALA A 398 -10.76 10.86 -37.06
C ALA A 398 -12.22 11.34 -37.06
N LYS A 399 -12.52 12.49 -37.67
CA LYS A 399 -13.91 12.96 -37.84
C LYS A 399 -14.75 11.99 -38.67
N GLU A 400 -14.13 11.37 -39.67
CA GLU A 400 -14.78 10.35 -40.51
C GLU A 400 -14.79 8.94 -39.89
N GLY A 401 -14.20 8.75 -38.71
CA GLY A 401 -14.08 7.43 -38.08
C GLY A 401 -13.12 6.45 -38.79
N LYS A 402 -12.38 6.89 -39.80
CA LYS A 402 -11.47 6.06 -40.62
C LYS A 402 -10.08 5.89 -40.04
N LEU A 403 -9.69 6.70 -39.06
CA LEU A 403 -8.34 6.69 -38.49
C LEU A 403 -7.93 5.30 -37.93
N PRO A 404 -8.78 4.59 -37.15
CA PRO A 404 -8.44 3.25 -36.67
C PRO A 404 -8.21 2.25 -37.82
N ASP A 405 -9.02 2.30 -38.87
CA ASP A 405 -8.92 1.37 -40.01
C ASP A 405 -7.67 1.61 -40.83
N VAL A 406 -7.31 2.88 -41.08
CA VAL A 406 -6.07 3.23 -41.78
C VAL A 406 -4.84 2.74 -41.01
N LEU A 407 -4.83 2.86 -39.68
CA LEU A 407 -3.72 2.39 -38.84
C LEU A 407 -3.69 0.87 -38.71
N LYS A 408 -4.85 0.21 -38.59
CA LYS A 408 -4.96 -1.26 -38.52
C LYS A 408 -4.50 -1.92 -39.82
N ASN A 409 -4.84 -1.33 -40.96
CA ASN A 409 -4.51 -1.86 -42.28
C ASN A 409 -3.13 -1.41 -42.79
N ALA A 410 -2.43 -0.52 -42.07
CA ALA A 410 -1.12 0.00 -42.46
C ALA A 410 -0.07 -1.11 -42.69
N ALA A 411 -0.19 -2.25 -42.01
CA ALA A 411 0.67 -3.40 -42.25
C ALA A 411 0.45 -4.02 -43.66
N GLN A 412 -0.79 -4.02 -44.15
CA GLN A 412 -1.18 -4.67 -45.42
C GLN A 412 -1.08 -3.72 -46.62
N THR A 413 -1.46 -2.45 -46.46
CA THR A 413 -1.49 -1.47 -47.57
C THR A 413 -0.26 -0.58 -47.61
N GLY A 414 0.52 -0.57 -46.54
CA GLY A 414 1.49 0.48 -46.27
C GLY A 414 0.82 1.79 -45.81
N VAL A 415 1.64 2.70 -45.27
CA VAL A 415 1.19 4.04 -44.86
C VAL A 415 2.34 5.04 -45.01
N THR A 416 2.03 6.26 -45.45
CA THR A 416 2.97 7.39 -45.50
C THR A 416 2.60 8.40 -44.42
N LEU A 417 3.52 8.65 -43.51
CA LEU A 417 3.36 9.65 -42.46
C LEU A 417 4.20 10.88 -42.81
N SER A 418 3.56 12.03 -43.02
CA SER A 418 4.30 13.29 -43.06
C SER A 418 4.45 13.80 -41.63
N ILE A 419 5.69 13.92 -41.15
CA ILE A 419 5.98 14.27 -39.76
C ILE A 419 6.85 15.53 -39.68
N LYS A 420 6.67 16.29 -38.60
CA LYS A 420 7.59 17.36 -38.20
C LYS A 420 8.27 16.95 -36.89
N SER A 421 9.60 16.78 -36.94
CA SER A 421 10.43 16.52 -35.77
C SER A 421 10.82 17.86 -35.11
N GLY A 422 10.93 17.92 -33.78
CA GLY A 422 11.21 19.18 -33.07
C GLY A 422 12.55 19.84 -33.43
N ASP A 423 13.52 19.02 -33.85
CA ASP A 423 14.87 19.38 -34.27
C ASP A 423 14.99 19.73 -35.76
N GLN A 424 13.93 19.52 -36.56
CA GLN A 424 13.95 19.79 -38.01
C GLN A 424 12.81 20.72 -38.45
N PRO A 425 13.11 21.86 -39.09
CA PRO A 425 12.08 22.83 -39.49
C PRO A 425 11.20 22.33 -40.64
N LYS A 426 11.70 21.42 -41.48
CA LYS A 426 10.97 20.87 -42.64
C LYS A 426 10.30 19.54 -42.28
N ALA A 427 9.05 19.38 -42.73
CA ALA A 427 8.37 18.10 -42.65
C ALA A 427 9.09 17.07 -43.54
N ARG A 428 9.12 15.82 -43.09
CA ARG A 428 9.65 14.68 -43.85
C ARG A 428 8.62 13.58 -43.93
N ASP A 429 8.61 12.85 -45.03
CA ASP A 429 7.70 11.73 -45.22
C ASP A 429 8.40 10.42 -44.81
N VAL A 430 7.70 9.64 -43.99
CA VAL A 430 8.13 8.33 -43.53
C VAL A 430 7.19 7.29 -44.15
N VAL A 431 7.74 6.47 -45.04
CA VAL A 431 6.98 5.46 -45.78
C VAL A 431 7.13 4.10 -45.11
N PHE A 432 6.00 3.53 -44.72
CA PHE A 432 5.88 2.16 -44.25
C PHE A 432 5.39 1.30 -45.41
N ALA A 433 6.27 0.52 -46.03
CA ALA A 433 5.87 -0.42 -47.08
C ALA A 433 4.90 -1.50 -46.55
N PRO A 434 4.04 -2.12 -47.36
CA PRO A 434 3.28 -3.28 -46.92
C PRO A 434 4.22 -4.42 -46.51
N VAL A 435 3.86 -5.17 -45.46
CA VAL A 435 4.55 -6.42 -45.08
C VAL A 435 4.22 -7.43 -46.18
N ARG A 436 5.23 -7.82 -46.95
CA ARG A 436 5.10 -8.97 -47.85
C ARG A 436 5.36 -10.21 -47.01
N ASP A 437 4.37 -11.09 -46.94
CA ASP A 437 4.51 -12.42 -46.33
C ASP A 437 5.55 -13.27 -47.05
#